data_AF-A0A6F9C697-F1
#
_entry.id   AF-A0A6F9C697-F1
#
_cell.length_a   1.000
_cell.length_b   1.000
_cell.length_c   1.000
_cell.angle_alpha   90.00
_cell.angle_beta   90.00
_cell.angle_gamma   90.00
#
_symmetry.space_group_name_H-M   'P 1'
#
loop_
_entity.id
_entity.type
_entity.pdbx_description
1 polymer ?
#
loop_
_entity_poly.entity_id
_entity_poly.type
_entity_poly.pdbx_seq_one_letter_code
_entity_poly.pdbx_strand_id
1 'polypeptide(L)'
;MSEPPCNLALKNLCEAFLQERSQRASAGSEVLCSVHCEKLKLFCLEDKPPVCLVCQASKKHKSHDCVPIDKAIQDHKEELQTALELLQEKEKVFKPSQHTDTQIKEEFEKLHQFLRAEEEAKIAALKEEEEQKRQMMKEKMER
;
A
#
# COMPACT_ATOMS: atom_id res chain seq x y z
N MET A 1 48.30 -22.15 -29.21
CA MET A 1 48.64 -21.53 -27.92
C MET A 1 48.07 -22.43 -26.84
N SER A 2 48.91 -23.27 -26.24
CA SER A 2 48.51 -24.23 -25.20
C SER A 2 48.14 -23.46 -23.93
N GLU A 3 46.97 -23.73 -23.35
CA GLU A 3 46.59 -23.16 -22.06
C GLU A 3 47.66 -23.47 -21.00
N PRO A 4 48.05 -22.48 -20.17
CA PRO A 4 49.06 -22.70 -19.15
C PRO A 4 48.59 -23.76 -18.14
N PRO A 5 49.50 -24.62 -17.64
CA PRO A 5 49.14 -25.66 -16.69
C PRO A 5 48.50 -25.05 -15.44
N CYS A 6 47.26 -25.43 -15.17
CA CYS A 6 46.48 -24.91 -14.06
C CYS A 6 47.07 -25.44 -12.74
N ASN A 7 47.39 -24.55 -11.79
CA ASN A 7 47.86 -24.97 -10.47
C ASN A 7 46.71 -25.64 -9.71
N LEU A 8 46.71 -26.97 -9.71
CA LEU A 8 45.64 -27.77 -9.11
C LEU A 8 45.53 -27.54 -7.59
N ALA A 9 46.64 -27.28 -6.91
CA ALA A 9 46.61 -26.99 -5.48
C ALA A 9 45.88 -25.66 -5.19
N LEU A 10 46.14 -24.63 -5.99
CA LEU A 10 45.45 -23.34 -5.86
C LEU A 10 43.96 -23.47 -6.20
N LYS A 11 43.63 -24.20 -7.26
CA LYS A 11 42.24 -24.48 -7.65
C LYS A 11 41.47 -25.17 -6.52
N ASN A 12 42.05 -26.23 -5.94
CA ASN A 12 41.43 -26.98 -4.85
C ASN A 12 41.26 -26.12 -3.59
N LEU A 13 42.22 -25.26 -3.27
CA LEU A 13 42.11 -24.31 -2.15
C LEU A 13 40.96 -23.31 -2.37
N CYS A 14 40.85 -22.77 -3.59
CA CYS A 14 39.74 -21.87 -3.96
C CYS A 14 38.38 -22.58 -3.91
N GLU A 15 38.29 -23.82 -4.39
CA GLU A 15 37.06 -24.62 -4.36
C GLU A 15 36.64 -24.99 -2.93
N ALA A 16 37.60 -25.39 -2.08
CA ALA A 16 37.34 -25.67 -0.67
C ALA A 16 36.84 -24.42 0.07
N PHE A 17 37.44 -23.25 -0.20
CA PHE A 17 36.99 -21.98 0.38
C PHE A 17 35.57 -21.60 -0.07
N LEU A 18 35.24 -21.80 -1.35
CA LEU A 18 33.88 -21.55 -1.87
C LEU A 18 32.85 -22.53 -1.30
N GLN A 19 33.23 -23.79 -1.08
CA GLN A 19 32.37 -24.81 -0.51
C GLN A 19 32.13 -24.58 1.00
N GLU A 20 33.15 -24.15 1.74
CA GLU A 20 32.99 -23.71 3.13
C GLU A 20 32.07 -22.48 3.21
N ARG A 21 32.18 -21.55 2.25
CA ARG A 21 31.30 -20.36 2.15
C ARG A 21 29.83 -20.73 1.97
N SER A 22 29.52 -21.69 1.10
CA SER A 22 28.13 -22.12 0.87
C SER A 22 27.55 -22.84 2.10
N GLN A 23 28.37 -23.59 2.82
CA GLN A 23 28.00 -24.23 4.09
C GLN A 23 27.73 -23.22 5.21
N ARG A 24 28.54 -22.15 5.32
CA ARG A 24 28.32 -21.08 6.32
C ARG A 24 27.06 -20.26 6.03
N ALA A 25 26.76 -19.98 4.76
CA ALA A 25 25.53 -19.29 4.37
C ALA A 25 24.26 -20.12 4.63
N SER A 26 24.37 -21.45 4.69
CA SER A 26 23.24 -22.37 4.92
C SER A 26 23.05 -22.76 6.39
N ALA A 27 24.06 -22.56 7.25
CA ALA A 27 24.01 -22.93 8.68
C ALA A 27 23.35 -21.88 9.60
N GLY A 28 23.06 -20.67 9.12
CA GLY A 28 22.30 -19.69 9.91
C GLY A 28 22.52 -18.25 9.48
N SER A 29 21.52 -17.68 8.79
CA SER A 29 21.10 -16.27 8.78
C SER A 29 22.14 -15.13 8.67
N GLU A 30 23.39 -15.38 8.29
CA GLU A 30 24.38 -14.29 8.11
C GLU A 30 24.41 -13.81 6.67
N VAL A 31 23.84 -12.61 6.44
CA VAL A 31 23.89 -11.95 5.14
C VAL A 31 25.31 -11.44 4.89
N LEU A 32 25.93 -11.96 3.82
CA LEU A 32 27.29 -11.62 3.43
C LEU A 32 27.29 -10.54 2.35
N CYS A 33 28.34 -9.71 2.36
CA CYS A 33 28.65 -8.81 1.27
C CYS A 33 28.99 -9.60 0.01
N SER A 34 28.33 -9.33 -1.12
CA SER A 34 28.59 -10.01 -2.39
C SER A 34 30.00 -9.79 -2.94
N VAL A 35 30.61 -8.65 -2.62
CA VAL A 35 31.94 -8.25 -3.12
C VAL A 35 33.05 -8.79 -2.23
N HIS A 36 32.92 -8.63 -0.92
CA HIS A 36 33.99 -8.94 0.04
C HIS A 36 33.79 -10.28 0.77
N CYS A 37 32.62 -10.92 0.62
CA CYS A 37 32.24 -12.14 1.34
C CYS A 37 32.31 -12.02 2.87
N GLU A 38 32.28 -10.78 3.37
CA GLU A 38 32.30 -10.44 4.80
C GLU A 38 30.91 -10.20 5.34
N LYS A 39 30.71 -10.43 6.64
CA LYS A 39 29.42 -10.19 7.31
C LYS A 39 29.02 -8.72 7.20
N LEU A 40 27.79 -8.47 6.79
CA LEU A 40 27.22 -7.12 6.81
C LEU A 40 26.88 -6.77 8.26
N LYS A 41 27.52 -5.73 8.80
CA LYS A 41 27.38 -5.30 10.21
C LYS A 41 27.07 -3.81 10.36
N LEU A 42 27.26 -3.05 9.29
CA LEU A 42 27.05 -1.61 9.26
C LEU A 42 25.94 -1.26 8.29
N PHE A 43 25.34 -0.10 8.47
CA PHE A 43 24.33 0.50 7.61
C PHE A 43 24.82 1.88 7.19
N CYS A 44 24.82 2.15 5.87
CA CYS A 44 25.21 3.45 5.33
C CYS A 44 23.98 4.37 5.31
N LEU A 45 24.07 5.53 5.95
CA LEU A 45 22.94 6.45 6.10
C LEU A 45 22.56 7.14 4.78
N GLU A 46 23.53 7.36 3.90
CA GLU A 46 23.37 8.04 2.63
C GLU A 46 22.80 7.12 1.56
N ASP A 47 23.43 5.97 1.36
CA ASP A 47 23.04 5.03 0.30
C ASP A 47 21.85 4.16 0.73
N LYS A 48 21.66 3.96 2.05
CA LYS A 48 20.63 3.12 2.69
C LYS A 48 20.72 1.57 2.57
N PRO A 49 21.83 0.93 2.11
CA PRO A 49 22.01 -0.51 2.28
C PRO A 49 22.94 -0.85 3.45
N PRO A 50 22.88 -2.10 3.95
CA PRO A 50 23.89 -2.63 4.84
C PRO A 50 25.22 -2.90 4.11
N VAL A 51 26.34 -2.62 4.77
CA VAL A 51 27.71 -2.75 4.27
C VAL A 51 28.60 -3.54 5.25
N CYS A 52 29.64 -4.17 4.72
CA CYS A 52 30.68 -4.79 5.54
C CYS A 52 31.78 -3.77 5.89
N LEU A 53 32.67 -4.13 6.82
CA LEU A 53 33.78 -3.27 7.26
C LEU A 53 34.74 -2.88 6.13
N VAL A 54 34.93 -3.78 5.15
CA VAL A 54 35.77 -3.50 3.98
C VAL A 54 35.10 -2.49 3.04
N CYS A 55 33.79 -2.61 2.85
CA CYS A 55 33.01 -1.62 2.09
C CYS A 55 33.11 -0.22 2.70
N GLN A 56 33.07 -0.10 4.03
CA GLN A 56 33.19 1.20 4.72
C GLN A 56 34.52 1.90 4.40
N ALA A 57 35.63 1.16 4.40
CA ALA A 57 36.95 1.70 4.08
C ALA A 57 37.17 1.97 2.58
N SER A 58 36.30 1.42 1.72
CA SER A 58 36.38 1.61 0.27
C SER A 58 36.10 3.07 -0.11
N LYS A 59 36.64 3.51 -1.25
CA LYS A 59 36.38 4.87 -1.79
C LYS A 59 34.89 5.20 -1.91
N LYS A 60 34.03 4.19 -2.05
CA LYS A 60 32.58 4.35 -2.20
C LYS A 60 31.90 4.84 -0.93
N HIS A 61 32.34 4.37 0.25
CA HIS A 61 31.70 4.69 1.53
C HIS A 61 32.64 5.40 2.51
N LYS A 62 33.87 5.74 2.10
CA LYS A 62 34.87 6.39 2.96
C LYS A 62 34.39 7.73 3.55
N SER A 63 33.52 8.45 2.84
CA SER A 63 32.94 9.72 3.25
C SER A 63 31.50 9.60 3.76
N HIS A 64 30.97 8.38 3.87
CA HIS A 64 29.59 8.12 4.26
C HIS A 64 29.54 7.73 5.73
N ASP A 65 28.56 8.25 6.45
CA ASP A 65 28.33 7.88 7.83
C ASP A 65 27.71 6.48 7.89
N CYS A 66 28.46 5.56 8.49
CA CYS A 66 28.06 4.17 8.65
C CYS A 66 27.88 3.87 10.13
N VAL A 67 26.69 3.39 10.51
CA VAL A 67 26.34 3.03 11.89
C VAL A 67 26.16 1.51 12.01
N PRO A 68 26.26 0.93 13.22
CA PRO A 68 25.90 -0.47 13.43
C PRO A 68 24.46 -0.76 13.01
N ILE A 69 24.24 -1.92 12.38
CA ILE A 69 22.90 -2.33 11.90
C ILE A 69 21.86 -2.33 13.02
N ASP A 70 22.22 -2.80 14.22
CA ASP A 70 21.29 -2.85 15.35
C ASP A 70 20.74 -1.46 15.73
N LYS A 71 21.60 -0.44 15.65
CA LYS A 71 21.21 0.94 15.90
C LYS A 71 20.29 1.47 14.80
N ALA A 72 20.66 1.26 13.53
CA ALA A 72 19.84 1.67 12.39
C ALA A 72 18.46 1.00 12.41
N ILE A 73 18.36 -0.25 12.85
CA ILE A 73 17.09 -0.96 13.01
C ILE A 73 16.20 -0.27 14.06
N GLN A 74 16.77 0.13 15.20
CA GLN A 74 16.02 0.83 16.24
C GLN A 74 15.51 2.17 15.73
N ASP A 75 16.39 2.99 15.16
CA ASP A 75 16.05 4.33 14.65
C ASP A 75 14.94 4.25 13.59
N HIS A 76 15.06 3.34 12.61
CA HIS A 76 14.03 3.17 11.56
C HIS A 76 12.74 2.57 12.10
N LYS A 77 12.79 1.72 13.12
CA LYS A 77 11.57 1.18 13.75
C LYS A 77 10.78 2.29 14.42
N GLU A 78 11.45 3.19 15.14
CA GLU A 78 10.82 4.35 15.79
C GLU A 78 10.22 5.32 14.76
N GLU A 79 10.95 5.60 13.67
CA GLU A 79 10.46 6.42 12.56
C GLU A 79 9.20 5.82 11.92
N LEU A 80 9.23 4.53 11.61
CA LEU A 80 8.09 3.80 11.05
C LEU A 80 6.90 3.76 12.00
N GLN A 81 7.13 3.55 13.29
CA GLN A 81 6.07 3.54 14.30
C GLN A 81 5.40 4.91 14.40
N THR A 82 6.18 5.99 14.42
CA THR A 82 5.66 7.37 14.43
C THR A 82 4.84 7.66 13.17
N ALA A 83 5.34 7.28 12.00
CA ALA A 83 4.62 7.45 10.74
C ALA A 83 3.31 6.64 10.72
N LEU A 84 3.31 5.44 11.28
CA LEU A 84 2.13 4.58 11.38
C LEU A 84 1.07 5.18 12.31
N GLU A 85 1.47 5.71 13.46
CA GLU A 85 0.56 6.40 14.39
C GLU A 85 -0.09 7.63 13.73
N LEU A 86 0.69 8.44 13.01
CA LEU A 86 0.17 9.58 12.24
C LEU A 86 -0.81 9.16 11.14
N LEU A 87 -0.52 8.07 10.43
CA LEU A 87 -1.41 7.54 9.40
C LEU A 87 -2.73 7.00 9.99
N GLN A 88 -2.66 6.32 11.14
CA GLN A 88 -3.86 5.83 11.83
C GLN A 88 -4.73 6.99 12.35
N GLU A 89 -4.13 8.07 12.85
CA GLU A 89 -4.86 9.28 13.24
C GLU A 89 -5.55 9.92 12.03
N LYS A 90 -4.81 10.10 10.92
CA LYS A 90 -5.37 10.60 9.67
C LYS A 90 -6.48 9.71 9.13
N GLU A 91 -6.35 8.38 9.22
CA GLU A 91 -7.40 7.45 8.82
C GLU A 91 -8.68 7.65 9.66
N LYS A 92 -8.55 7.85 10.99
CA LYS A 92 -9.72 8.14 11.85
C LYS A 92 -10.43 9.43 11.45
N VAL A 93 -9.68 10.47 11.08
CA VAL A 93 -10.23 11.75 10.61
C VAL A 93 -10.80 11.63 9.20
N PHE A 94 -10.18 10.82 8.35
CA PHE A 94 -10.53 10.68 6.94
C PHE A 94 -11.54 9.58 6.67
N LYS A 95 -11.98 8.79 7.66
CA LYS A 95 -13.21 8.00 7.53
C LYS A 95 -14.34 9.01 7.31
N PRO A 96 -14.77 9.22 6.05
CA PRO A 96 -15.83 10.17 5.78
C PRO A 96 -17.01 9.60 6.53
N SER A 97 -17.60 10.44 7.36
CA SER A 97 -18.72 10.11 8.22
C SER A 97 -19.71 9.26 7.46
N GLN A 98 -19.72 7.94 7.71
CA GLN A 98 -20.77 7.05 7.19
C GLN A 98 -22.16 7.64 7.49
N HIS A 99 -22.23 8.42 8.58
CA HIS A 99 -23.34 9.28 8.94
C HIS A 99 -23.76 10.28 7.86
N THR A 100 -22.86 11.04 7.22
CA THR A 100 -23.26 12.00 6.17
C THR A 100 -23.77 11.30 4.93
N ASP A 101 -23.14 10.19 4.51
CA ASP A 101 -23.60 9.42 3.36
C ASP A 101 -24.98 8.80 3.61
N THR A 102 -25.20 8.26 4.81
CA THR A 102 -26.51 7.72 5.21
C THR A 102 -27.56 8.83 5.29
N GLN A 103 -27.24 9.98 5.89
CA GLN A 103 -28.14 11.12 5.96
C GLN A 103 -28.54 11.64 4.58
N ILE A 104 -27.58 11.78 3.66
CA ILE A 104 -27.86 12.23 2.29
C ILE A 104 -28.80 11.23 1.59
N LYS A 105 -28.57 9.92 1.74
CA LYS A 105 -29.45 8.89 1.17
C LYS A 105 -30.87 8.97 1.75
N GLU A 106 -31.01 9.11 3.06
CA GLU A 106 -32.32 9.22 3.71
C GLU A 106 -33.11 10.45 3.26
N GLU A 107 -32.46 11.60 3.11
CA GLU A 107 -33.11 12.82 2.62
C GLU A 107 -33.54 12.69 1.15
N PHE A 108 -32.75 12.05 0.30
CA PHE A 108 -33.15 11.75 -1.07
C PHE A 108 -34.32 10.76 -1.14
N GLU A 109 -34.32 9.72 -0.30
CA GLU A 109 -35.41 8.75 -0.22
C GLU A 109 -36.74 9.44 0.16
N LYS A 110 -36.72 10.34 1.16
CA LYS A 110 -37.88 11.14 1.56
C LYS A 110 -38.37 12.04 0.43
N LEU A 111 -37.45 12.71 -0.28
CA LEU A 111 -37.80 13.54 -1.43
C LEU A 111 -38.46 12.73 -2.54
N HIS A 112 -37.91 11.55 -2.86
CA HIS A 112 -38.50 10.67 -3.87
C HIS A 112 -39.89 10.17 -3.48
N GLN A 113 -40.12 9.83 -2.21
CA GLN A 113 -41.44 9.45 -1.72
C GLN A 113 -42.44 10.60 -1.85
N PHE A 114 -42.03 11.82 -1.48
CA PHE A 114 -42.86 13.01 -1.62
C PHE A 114 -43.24 13.26 -3.08
N LEU A 115 -42.26 13.23 -4.00
CA LEU A 115 -42.50 13.47 -5.43
C LEU A 115 -43.45 12.43 -6.03
N ARG A 116 -43.30 11.15 -5.69
CA ARG A 116 -44.22 10.09 -6.14
C ARG A 116 -45.64 10.33 -5.65
N ALA A 117 -45.80 10.67 -4.37
CA ALA A 117 -47.13 10.95 -3.81
C ALA A 117 -47.78 12.17 -4.47
N GLU A 118 -46.99 13.22 -4.73
CA GLU A 118 -47.47 14.42 -5.42
C GLU A 118 -47.86 14.12 -6.88
N GLU A 119 -47.06 13.32 -7.59
CA GLU A 119 -47.35 12.88 -8.95
C GLU A 119 -48.64 12.05 -9.01
N GLU A 120 -48.78 11.04 -8.14
CA GLU A 120 -49.98 10.20 -8.06
C GLU A 120 -51.24 11.03 -7.77
N ALA A 121 -51.15 11.98 -6.82
CA ALA A 121 -52.26 12.86 -6.48
C ALA A 121 -52.69 13.73 -7.67
N LYS A 122 -51.73 14.30 -8.41
CA LYS A 122 -52.02 15.10 -9.62
C LYS A 122 -52.66 14.25 -10.72
N ILE A 123 -52.16 13.04 -10.96
CA ILE A 123 -52.72 12.12 -11.96
C ILE A 123 -54.15 11.72 -11.57
N ALA A 124 -54.41 11.44 -10.29
CA ALA A 124 -55.74 11.08 -9.81
C ALA A 124 -56.74 12.22 -10.01
N ALA A 125 -56.38 13.45 -9.64
CA ALA A 125 -57.22 14.63 -9.83
C ALA A 125 -57.58 14.87 -11.31
N LEU A 126 -56.61 14.71 -12.21
CA LEU A 126 -56.84 14.85 -13.65
C LEU A 126 -57.80 13.78 -14.20
N LYS A 127 -57.67 12.53 -13.75
CA LYS A 127 -58.57 11.44 -14.16
C LYS A 127 -60.00 11.68 -13.67
N GLU A 128 -60.16 12.16 -12.45
CA GLU A 128 -61.47 12.51 -11.90
C GLU A 128 -62.11 13.66 -12.68
N GLU A 129 -61.35 14.72 -12.98
CA GLU A 129 -61.83 15.85 -13.79
C GLU A 129 -62.24 15.41 -15.20
N GLU A 130 -61.43 14.54 -15.84
CA GLU A 130 -61.72 13.99 -17.16
C GLU A 130 -63.04 13.20 -17.17
N GLU A 131 -63.27 12.36 -16.15
CA GLU A 131 -64.47 11.54 -16.04
C GLU A 131 -65.72 12.39 -15.76
N GLN A 132 -65.62 13.37 -14.86
CA GLN A 132 -66.70 14.32 -14.62
C GLN A 132 -67.08 15.09 -15.90
N LYS A 133 -66.09 15.55 -16.68
CA LYS A 133 -66.32 16.22 -17.96
C LYS A 133 -66.96 15.29 -19.00
N ARG A 134 -66.51 14.03 -19.10
CA ARG A 134 -67.12 13.02 -19.98
C ARG A 134 -68.59 12.79 -19.65
N GLN A 135 -68.89 12.60 -18.36
CA GLN A 135 -70.25 12.34 -17.89
C GLN A 135 -71.17 13.52 -18.18
N MET A 136 -70.73 14.76 -17.89
CA MET A 136 -71.47 15.97 -18.23
C MET A 136 -71.77 16.10 -19.74
N MET A 137 -70.82 15.71 -20.60
CA MET A 137 -71.04 15.75 -22.05
C MET A 137 -72.07 14.71 -22.51
N LYS A 138 -72.05 13.50 -21.94
CA LYS A 138 -73.07 12.47 -22.20
C LYS A 138 -74.48 12.95 -21.85
N GLU A 139 -74.64 13.47 -20.64
CA GLU A 139 -75.93 13.98 -20.15
C GLU A 139 -76.47 15.13 -20.99
N LYS A 140 -75.60 15.95 -21.59
CA LYS A 140 -75.99 17.02 -22.51
C LYS A 140 -76.36 16.52 -23.91
N MET A 141 -75.86 15.36 -24.36
CA MET A 141 -76.21 14.77 -25.66
C MET A 141 -77.50 13.95 -25.61
N GLU A 142 -77.89 13.47 -24.42
CA GLU A 142 -79.10 12.68 -24.20
C GLU A 142 -80.36 13.53 -23.91
N ARG A 143 -80.21 14.86 -23.79
CA ARG A 143 -81.29 15.84 -23.69
C ARG A 143 -81.51 16.56 -25.00
#